data_AF-G1MMG3-F1
#
_entry.id   AF-G1MMG3-F1
#
_cell.length_a   1.000
_cell.length_b   1.000
_cell.length_c   1.000
_cell.angle_alpha   90.00
_cell.angle_beta   90.00
_cell.angle_gamma   90.00
#
_symmetry.space_group_name_H-M   'P 1'
#
loop_
_entity.id
_entity.type
_entity.pdbx_description
1 polymer ?
#
loop_
_entity_poly.entity_id
_entity_poly.type
_entity_poly.pdbx_seq_one_letter_code
_entity_poly.pdbx_strand_id
1 'polypeptide(L)'
;MQKDAGEFVDLYMLWRCSTTSSIMGSKGPVSIQMNMAEVDKVTGRFNGQFKIYTICGVICRLHESDDSILHLAKTNIIISKKF
;
A
#
# COMPACT_ATOMS: atom_id res chain seq x y z
N MET A 1 -5.81 1.56 -20.45
CA MET A 1 -5.26 1.51 -21.81
C MET A 1 -6.10 2.47 -22.61
N GLN A 2 -5.46 3.52 -23.12
CA GLN A 2 -6.11 4.55 -23.91
C GLN A 2 -5.83 4.24 -25.39
N LYS A 3 -6.87 4.23 -26.22
CA LYS A 3 -6.73 4.13 -27.68
C LYS A 3 -6.22 5.45 -28.25
N ASP A 4 -5.70 5.43 -29.48
CA ASP A 4 -5.29 6.65 -30.21
C ASP A 4 -6.42 7.67 -30.35
N ALA A 5 -7.68 7.23 -30.36
CA ALA A 5 -8.86 8.11 -30.37
C ALA A 5 -9.17 8.77 -29.00
N GLY A 6 -8.36 8.52 -27.97
CA GLY A 6 -8.55 9.07 -26.63
C GLY A 6 -9.51 8.28 -25.72
N GLU A 7 -10.11 7.21 -26.22
CA GLU A 7 -11.06 6.39 -25.46
C GLU A 7 -10.35 5.44 -24.48
N PHE A 8 -10.80 5.42 -23.22
CA PHE A 8 -10.37 4.47 -22.21
C PHE A 8 -11.15 3.15 -22.35
N VAL A 9 -10.42 2.04 -22.52
CA VAL A 9 -11.01 0.71 -22.78
C VAL A 9 -10.81 -0.27 -21.63
N ASP A 10 -10.21 0.17 -20.52
CA ASP A 10 -9.99 -0.69 -19.36
C ASP A 10 -11.28 -0.89 -18.57
N LEU A 11 -11.54 -2.12 -18.15
CA LEU A 11 -12.68 -2.44 -17.29
C LEU A 11 -12.51 -1.84 -15.87
N TYR A 12 -11.29 -1.86 -15.34
CA TYR A 12 -10.93 -1.26 -14.05
C TYR A 12 -9.41 -1.13 -13.93
N MET A 13 -8.96 -0.19 -13.10
CA MET A 13 -7.55 -0.05 -12.76
C MET A 13 -7.23 -0.94 -11.56
N LEU A 14 -6.30 -1.88 -11.77
CA LEU A 14 -5.80 -2.75 -10.72
C LEU A 14 -4.94 -1.99 -9.72
N TRP A 15 -4.89 -2.50 -8.49
CA TRP A 15 -4.07 -1.91 -7.46
C TRP A 15 -2.60 -2.23 -7.66
N ARG A 16 -1.75 -1.29 -7.27
CA ARG A 16 -0.30 -1.40 -7.38
C ARG A 16 0.30 -1.54 -5.99
N CYS A 17 1.12 -2.57 -5.78
CA CYS A 17 1.77 -2.81 -4.51
C CYS A 17 2.66 -1.62 -4.11
N SER A 18 2.54 -1.19 -2.85
CA SER A 18 3.29 -0.06 -2.30
C SER A 18 4.80 -0.33 -2.20
N THR A 19 5.21 -1.60 -2.11
CA THR A 19 6.62 -1.98 -1.96
C THR A 19 7.30 -2.20 -3.32
N THR A 20 6.81 -3.18 -4.09
CA THR A 20 7.47 -3.61 -5.34
C THR A 20 6.95 -2.89 -6.56
N SER A 21 5.92 -2.05 -6.41
CA SER A 21 5.23 -1.41 -7.53
C SER A 21 4.64 -2.40 -8.55
N SER A 22 4.50 -3.68 -8.19
CA SER A 22 3.88 -4.70 -9.03
C SER A 22 2.36 -4.56 -9.02
N ILE A 23 1.74 -4.83 -10.17
CA ILE A 23 0.28 -4.83 -10.29
C ILE A 23 -0.26 -6.08 -9.58
N MET A 24 -1.21 -5.89 -8.66
CA MET A 24 -1.89 -7.00 -7.98
C MET A 24 -3.04 -7.50 -8.85
N GLY A 25 -3.00 -8.78 -9.20
CA GLY A 25 -4.07 -9.42 -9.96
C GLY A 25 -5.32 -9.65 -9.12
N SER A 26 -6.47 -9.78 -9.79
CA SER A 26 -7.80 -9.93 -9.16
C SER A 26 -7.97 -11.15 -8.25
N LYS A 27 -7.13 -12.20 -8.38
CA LYS A 27 -7.28 -13.49 -7.66
C LYS A 27 -6.06 -13.90 -6.83
N GLY A 28 -5.32 -12.95 -6.26
CA GLY A 28 -4.24 -13.27 -5.32
C GLY A 28 -4.77 -13.46 -3.89
N PRO A 29 -4.91 -14.68 -3.34
CA PRO A 29 -5.48 -14.88 -1.99
C PRO A 29 -4.61 -14.31 -0.86
N VAL A 30 -3.38 -13.89 -1.17
CA VAL A 30 -2.39 -13.42 -0.19
C VAL A 30 -2.05 -11.94 -0.37
N SER A 31 -2.66 -11.23 -1.33
CA SER A 31 -2.49 -9.76 -1.40
C SER A 31 -3.33 -9.10 -0.33
N ILE A 32 -2.73 -8.21 0.44
CA ILE A 32 -3.37 -7.55 1.58
C ILE A 32 -3.38 -6.06 1.34
N GLN A 33 -4.49 -5.43 1.68
CA GLN A 33 -4.58 -3.98 1.85
C GLN A 33 -4.75 -3.69 3.33
N MET A 34 -3.92 -2.78 3.84
CA MET A 34 -3.91 -2.38 5.22
C MET A 34 -4.09 -0.87 5.34
N ASN A 35 -4.96 -0.46 6.27
CA ASN A 35 -5.19 0.93 6.59
C ASN A 35 -4.37 1.28 7.84
N MET A 36 -3.41 2.18 7.70
CA MET A 36 -2.68 2.78 8.81
C MET A 36 -3.37 4.06 9.25
N ALA A 37 -3.85 4.08 10.49
CA ALA A 37 -4.49 5.23 11.09
C ALA A 37 -3.51 6.41 11.27
N GLU A 38 -3.91 7.61 10.87
CA GLU A 38 -3.17 8.83 11.17
C GLU A 38 -3.62 9.41 12.51
N VAL A 39 -2.64 9.87 13.27
CA VAL A 39 -2.83 10.33 14.65
C VAL A 39 -2.45 11.80 14.72
N ASP A 40 -3.27 12.58 15.45
CA ASP A 40 -2.97 13.98 15.73
C ASP A 40 -1.72 14.10 16.62
N LYS A 41 -0.81 15.01 16.24
CA LYS A 41 0.51 15.14 16.87
C LYS A 41 0.44 15.68 18.30
N VAL A 42 -0.61 16.43 18.64
CA VAL A 42 -0.75 17.07 19.95
C VAL A 42 -1.53 16.17 20.91
N THR A 43 -2.67 15.65 20.47
CA THR A 43 -3.57 14.87 21.33
C THR A 43 -3.29 13.38 21.31
N GLY A 44 -2.53 12.88 20.34
CA GLY A 44 -2.28 11.44 20.18
C GLY A 44 -3.53 10.64 19.81
N ARG A 45 -4.61 11.30 19.39
CA ARG A 45 -5.88 10.67 19.02
C ARG A 45 -6.00 10.46 17.52
N PHE A 46 -6.76 9.44 17.14
CA PHE A 46 -7.07 9.16 15.74
C PHE A 46 -7.79 10.33 15.08
N ASN A 47 -7.28 10.79 13.94
CA ASN A 47 -7.80 11.96 13.21
C ASN A 47 -8.88 11.60 12.17
N GLY A 48 -9.34 10.34 12.12
CA GLY A 48 -10.29 9.88 11.10
C GLY A 48 -9.67 9.58 9.74
N GLN A 49 -8.43 10.03 9.49
CA GLN A 49 -7.70 9.79 8.26
C GLN A 49 -6.85 8.52 8.33
N PHE A 50 -6.73 7.82 7.21
CA PHE A 50 -5.94 6.61 7.09
C PHE A 50 -5.10 6.64 5.83
N LYS A 51 -3.88 6.11 5.94
CA LYS A 51 -3.00 5.86 4.83
C LYS A 51 -3.10 4.40 4.44
N ILE A 52 -3.40 4.16 3.17
CA ILE A 52 -3.61 2.82 2.64
C ILE A 52 -2.27 2.30 2.10
N TYR A 53 -1.85 1.13 2.60
CA TYR A 53 -0.73 0.38 2.04
C TYR A 53 -1.22 -0.92 1.43
N THR A 54 -0.62 -1.30 0.32
CA THR A 54 -0.96 -2.55 -0.37
C THR A 54 0.27 -3.42 -0.53
N ILE A 55 0.16 -4.67 -0.10
CA ILE A 55 1.24 -5.65 -0.15
C ILE A 55 0.85 -6.75 -1.13
N CYS A 56 1.75 -7.01 -2.09
CA CYS A 56 1.58 -8.08 -3.05
C CYS A 56 1.75 -9.44 -2.37
N GLY A 57 0.93 -10.42 -2.76
CA GLY A 57 1.00 -11.77 -2.18
C GLY A 57 2.35 -12.48 -2.40
N VAL A 58 3.17 -12.06 -3.37
CA VAL A 58 4.53 -12.58 -3.55
C VAL A 58 5.40 -12.25 -2.33
N ILE A 59 5.33 -11.02 -1.83
CA ILE A 59 6.11 -10.55 -0.68
C ILE A 59 5.66 -11.28 0.59
N CYS A 60 4.35 -11.51 0.75
CA CYS A 60 3.82 -12.29 1.86
C CYS A 60 4.30 -13.76 1.84
N ARG A 61 4.46 -14.37 0.66
CA ARG A 61 4.99 -15.74 0.54
C ARG A 61 6.48 -15.84 0.84
N LEU A 62 7.23 -14.77 0.56
CA LEU A 62 8.65 -14.66 0.86
C LEU A 62 8.93 -14.33 2.34
N HIS A 63 7.89 -14.08 3.14
CA HIS A 63 8.02 -13.60 4.53
C HIS A 63 8.68 -12.19 4.64
N GLU A 64 8.79 -11.45 3.54
CA GLU A 64 9.39 -10.10 3.54
C GLU A 64 8.34 -8.99 3.79
N SER A 65 7.11 -9.38 4.15
CA SER A 65 6.02 -8.41 4.35
C SER A 65 6.25 -7.50 5.54
N ASP A 66 6.86 -8.02 6.62
CA ASP A 66 7.12 -7.24 7.83
C ASP A 66 8.16 -6.14 7.58
N ASP A 67 9.31 -6.51 6.99
CA ASP A 67 10.37 -5.57 6.63
C ASP A 67 9.88 -4.50 5.64
N SER A 68 9.05 -4.91 4.67
CA SER A 68 8.40 -3.99 3.73
C SER A 68 7.52 -2.95 4.42
N ILE A 69 6.72 -3.37 5.41
CA ILE A 69 5.85 -2.46 6.17
C ILE A 69 6.68 -1.55 7.06
N LEU A 70 7.72 -2.08 7.71
CA LEU A 70 8.64 -1.31 8.53
C LEU A 70 9.33 -0.22 7.70
N HIS A 71 9.84 -0.58 6.52
CA HIS A 71 10.44 0.36 5.59
C HIS A 71 9.46 1.45 5.17
N LEU A 72 8.24 1.07 4.75
CA LEU A 72 7.18 2.03 4.39
C LEU A 72 6.82 2.96 5.56
N ALA A 73 6.73 2.44 6.78
CA ALA A 73 6.42 3.22 7.97
C ALA A 73 7.55 4.20 8.33
N LYS A 74 8.82 3.81 8.16
CA LYS A 74 9.98 4.69 8.33
C LYS A 74 10.03 5.79 7.27
N THR A 75 9.81 5.46 5.99
CA THR A 75 9.76 6.44 4.89
C THR A 75 8.68 7.49 5.13
N ASN A 76 7.53 7.05 5.65
CA ASN A 76 6.39 7.93 5.92
C ASN A 76 6.41 8.59 7.31
N ILE A 77 7.53 8.48 8.04
CA ILE A 77 7.75 9.14 9.34
C ILE A 77 6.65 8.74 10.36
N ILE A 78 6.14 7.52 10.24
CA ILE A 78 5.22 6.92 11.22
C ILE A 78 6.04 6.34 12.38
N ILE A 79 7.16 5.71 12.06
CA ILE A 79 8.12 5.19 13.02
C ILE A 79 9.35 6.11 13.06
N SER A 80 9.95 6.24 14.25
CA SER A 80 11.17 7.02 14.43
C SER A 80 12.31 6.46 13.57
N LYS A 81 13.08 7.36 12.92
CA LYS A 81 14.25 7.00 12.10
C LYS A 81 15.43 6.40 12.88
N LYS A 82 15.37 6.44 14.23
CA LYS A 82 16.43 5.92 15.09
C LYS A 82 16.34 4.42 15.34
N PHE A 83 15.23 3.79 14.94
CA PHE A 83 15.07 2.34 14.88
C PHE A 83 15.34 1.83 13.47
#